data_AF-A0AA43HU80-F1
#
_entry.id   AF-A0AA43HU80-F1
#
_cell.length_a   1.000
_cell.length_b   1.000
_cell.length_c   1.000
_cell.angle_alpha   90.00
_cell.angle_beta   90.00
_cell.angle_gamma   90.00
#
_symmetry.space_group_name_H-M   'P 1'
#
loop_
_entity.id
_entity.type
_entity.pdbx_description
1 polymer ?
#
loop_
_entity_poly.entity_id
_entity_poly.type
_entity_poly.pdbx_seq_one_letter_code
_entity_poly.pdbx_strand_id
1 'polypeptide(L)'
;MKVICTQCGGEDVTCEAWVNPNKNNMDKALDHFSDESFYYGYCTDCHSSTVLSDCEEVIQAVDYLSGSYKEATGKKPASARCEITYRDENNQYGECLIGLNGQSKDKEGLLCCVDGIDGLKKLCLPEGNKDFIVTWIIEMGS
;
A
#
# COMPACT_ATOMS: atom_id res chain seq x y z
N MET A 1 -9.71 -4.89 -8.03
CA MET A 1 -8.34 -5.35 -7.74
C MET A 1 -7.45 -4.72 -8.77
N LYS A 2 -6.61 -3.77 -8.34
CA LYS A 2 -5.67 -3.08 -9.21
C LYS A 2 -4.29 -3.16 -8.57
N VAL A 3 -3.61 -4.26 -8.86
CA VAL A 3 -2.26 -4.52 -8.35
C VAL A 3 -1.25 -3.80 -9.24
N ILE A 4 -0.36 -3.05 -8.62
CA ILE A 4 0.65 -2.25 -9.31
C ILE A 4 2.05 -2.58 -8.82
N CYS A 5 3.05 -2.29 -9.66
CA CYS A 5 4.42 -2.13 -9.23
C CYS A 5 4.55 -0.86 -8.38
N THR A 6 5.01 -0.98 -7.14
CA THR A 6 5.16 0.21 -6.26
C THR A 6 6.24 1.18 -6.76
N GLN A 7 7.22 0.69 -7.52
CA GLN A 7 8.32 1.50 -8.06
C GLN A 7 7.85 2.41 -9.22
N CYS A 8 7.30 1.84 -10.29
CA CYS A 8 6.90 2.60 -11.49
C CYS A 8 5.41 2.98 -11.53
N GLY A 9 4.56 2.29 -10.77
CA GLY A 9 3.10 2.42 -10.85
C GLY A 9 2.44 1.65 -12.00
N GLY A 10 3.21 0.86 -12.74
CA GLY A 10 2.73 0.04 -13.86
C GLY A 10 1.93 -1.17 -13.40
N GLU A 11 1.02 -1.64 -14.26
CA GLU A 11 0.12 -2.78 -14.02
C GLU A 11 0.60 -4.06 -14.71
N ASP A 12 1.62 -3.98 -15.59
CA ASP A 12 2.23 -5.16 -16.22
C ASP A 12 3.17 -5.85 -15.23
N VAL A 13 2.54 -6.60 -14.32
CA VAL A 13 3.19 -7.30 -13.23
C VAL A 13 2.74 -8.76 -13.17
N THR A 14 3.63 -9.63 -12.68
CA THR A 14 3.30 -11.00 -12.28
C THR A 14 3.44 -11.13 -10.77
N CYS A 15 2.61 -11.96 -10.15
CA CYS A 15 2.57 -12.18 -8.71
C CYS A 15 2.82 -13.66 -8.37
N GLU A 16 3.04 -13.95 -7.09
CA GLU A 16 3.17 -15.32 -6.60
C GLU A 16 1.79 -15.99 -6.46
N ALA A 17 1.67 -17.28 -6.79
CA ALA A 17 0.41 -18.01 -6.70
C ALA A 17 0.62 -19.49 -6.37
N TRP A 18 -0.40 -20.11 -5.76
CA TRP A 18 -0.40 -21.55 -5.52
C TRP A 18 -0.78 -22.29 -6.79
N VAL A 19 0.14 -23.12 -7.29
CA VAL A 19 -0.03 -23.89 -8.53
C VAL A 19 0.09 -25.37 -8.22
N ASN A 20 -0.92 -26.16 -8.62
CA ASN A 20 -0.92 -27.62 -8.52
C ASN A 20 -0.09 -28.22 -9.67
N PRO A 21 1.10 -28.77 -9.40
CA PRO A 21 2.01 -29.25 -10.45
C PRO A 21 1.52 -30.53 -11.14
N ASN A 22 0.54 -31.23 -10.58
CA ASN A 22 0.00 -32.48 -11.12
C ASN A 22 -1.17 -32.24 -12.10
N LYS A 23 -1.51 -30.99 -12.41
CA LYS A 23 -2.56 -30.63 -13.37
C LYS A 23 -1.92 -30.25 -14.70
N ASN A 24 -2.27 -30.98 -15.74
CA ASN A 24 -1.70 -30.83 -17.08
C ASN A 24 -2.28 -29.62 -17.85
N ASN A 25 -3.26 -28.94 -17.26
CA ASN A 25 -3.93 -27.77 -17.84
C ASN A 25 -3.76 -26.62 -16.84
N MET A 26 -3.17 -25.51 -17.30
CA MET A 26 -2.80 -24.37 -16.45
C MET A 26 -4.01 -23.73 -15.78
N ASP A 27 -5.14 -23.60 -16.49
CA ASP A 27 -6.39 -23.05 -15.95
C ASP A 27 -6.98 -23.90 -14.83
N LYS A 28 -6.55 -25.17 -14.71
CA LYS A 28 -6.91 -26.08 -13.61
C LYS A 28 -5.78 -26.25 -12.59
N ALA A 29 -4.58 -25.76 -12.91
CA ALA A 29 -3.41 -25.84 -12.06
C ALA A 29 -3.35 -24.65 -11.10
N LEU A 30 -3.80 -23.46 -11.52
CA LEU A 30 -3.98 -22.34 -10.61
C LEU A 30 -5.02 -22.69 -9.55
N ASP A 31 -4.59 -22.75 -8.29
CA ASP A 31 -5.45 -23.10 -7.15
C ASP A 31 -6.07 -21.82 -6.58
N HIS A 32 -5.24 -20.95 -6.01
CA HIS A 32 -5.63 -19.65 -5.47
C HIS A 32 -4.41 -18.73 -5.30
N PHE A 33 -4.69 -17.46 -5.04
CA PHE A 33 -3.71 -16.50 -4.51
C PHE A 33 -3.80 -16.55 -2.99
N SER A 34 -2.66 -16.59 -2.31
CA SER A 34 -2.60 -16.40 -0.86
C SER A 34 -2.66 -14.92 -0.50
N ASP A 35 -2.88 -14.63 0.78
CA ASP A 35 -2.97 -13.27 1.32
C ASP A 35 -1.72 -12.43 1.02
N GLU A 36 -0.55 -13.06 0.86
CA GLU A 36 0.73 -12.38 0.56
C GLU A 36 1.09 -12.37 -0.94
N SER A 37 0.27 -12.97 -1.80
CA SER A 37 0.55 -13.12 -3.22
C SER A 37 0.82 -11.79 -3.93
N PHE A 38 0.22 -10.70 -3.45
CA PHE A 38 0.34 -9.37 -4.05
C PHE A 38 1.33 -8.47 -3.31
N TYR A 39 2.22 -9.02 -2.48
CA TYR A 39 3.32 -8.26 -1.88
C TYR A 39 4.61 -8.32 -2.67
N TYR A 40 4.84 -9.40 -3.42
CA TYR A 40 6.06 -9.56 -4.21
C TYR A 40 5.76 -10.14 -5.58
N GLY A 41 6.54 -9.70 -6.57
CA GLY A 41 6.31 -10.10 -7.95
C GLY A 41 7.39 -9.60 -8.89
N TYR A 42 7.14 -9.71 -10.19
CA TYR A 42 8.02 -9.19 -11.23
C TYR A 42 7.29 -8.10 -12.01
N CYS A 43 7.94 -6.95 -12.20
CA CYS A 43 7.45 -5.89 -13.06
C CYS A 43 8.12 -5.97 -14.42
N THR A 44 7.32 -6.11 -15.48
CA THR A 44 7.80 -6.17 -16.86
C THR A 44 8.50 -4.87 -17.26
N ASP A 45 7.96 -3.72 -16.86
CA ASP A 45 8.50 -2.40 -17.21
C ASP A 45 9.80 -2.08 -16.46
N CYS A 46 9.92 -2.49 -15.21
CA CYS A 46 11.15 -2.29 -14.41
C CYS A 46 12.22 -3.35 -14.70
N HIS A 47 11.85 -4.45 -15.36
CA HIS A 47 12.68 -5.62 -15.58
C HIS A 47 13.28 -6.23 -14.29
N SER A 48 12.57 -6.09 -13.18
CA SER A 48 13.05 -6.49 -11.85
C SER A 48 11.93 -7.07 -11.00
N SER A 49 12.32 -7.88 -10.02
CA SER A 49 11.41 -8.22 -8.94
C SER A 49 11.14 -6.99 -8.07
N THR A 50 9.89 -6.83 -7.64
CA THR A 50 9.43 -5.61 -6.98
C THR A 50 8.38 -5.92 -5.91
N VAL A 51 8.15 -4.94 -5.04
CA VAL A 51 7.01 -4.94 -4.13
C VAL A 51 5.77 -4.53 -4.91
N LEU A 52 4.71 -5.31 -4.78
CA LEU A 52 3.41 -5.04 -5.39
C LEU A 52 2.45 -4.44 -4.35
N SER A 53 1.41 -3.75 -4.83
CA SER A 53 0.36 -3.22 -3.95
C SER A 53 -0.99 -3.26 -4.66
N ASP A 54 -2.01 -3.83 -4.01
CA ASP A 54 -3.41 -3.62 -4.40
C ASP A 54 -3.90 -2.31 -3.79
N CYS A 55 -3.81 -1.22 -4.57
CA CYS A 55 -4.18 0.10 -4.10
C CYS A 55 -5.64 0.18 -3.63
N GLU A 56 -6.54 -0.59 -4.25
CA GLU A 56 -7.96 -0.58 -3.89
C GLU A 56 -8.17 -1.17 -2.49
N GLU A 57 -7.46 -2.26 -2.16
CA GLU A 57 -7.49 -2.88 -0.84
C GLU A 57 -6.97 -1.92 0.23
N VAL A 58 -5.81 -1.30 -0.02
CA VAL A 58 -5.21 -0.35 0.94
C VAL A 58 -6.13 0.85 1.17
N ILE A 59 -6.75 1.40 0.11
CA ILE A 59 -7.71 2.50 0.23
C ILE A 59 -8.96 2.08 1.02
N GLN A 60 -9.46 0.86 0.82
CA GLN A 60 -10.58 0.33 1.61
C GLN A 60 -10.19 0.17 3.08
N ALA A 61 -8.97 -0.28 3.37
CA ALA A 61 -8.45 -0.35 4.74
C ALA A 61 -8.37 1.04 5.40
N VAL A 62 -7.96 2.08 4.65
CA VAL A 62 -7.99 3.47 5.12
C VAL A 62 -9.41 3.89 5.54
N ASP A 63 -10.41 3.60 4.69
CA ASP A 63 -11.81 3.93 4.98
C ASP A 63 -12.34 3.19 6.20
N TYR A 64 -12.08 1.88 6.27
CA TYR A 64 -12.51 1.03 7.38
C TYR A 64 -11.90 1.49 8.72
N LEU A 65 -10.60 1.73 8.76
CA LEU A 65 -9.89 2.13 9.99
C LEU A 65 -10.28 3.56 10.40
N SER A 66 -10.45 4.47 9.44
CA SER A 66 -10.95 5.82 9.75
C SER A 66 -12.38 5.80 10.29
N GLY A 67 -13.25 4.95 9.75
CA GLY A 67 -14.62 4.78 10.23
C GLY A 67 -14.64 4.23 11.66
N SER A 68 -13.92 3.12 11.88
CA SER A 68 -13.77 2.47 13.19
C SER A 68 -13.22 3.43 14.24
N TYR A 69 -12.20 4.23 13.89
CA TYR A 69 -11.63 5.23 14.79
C TYR A 69 -12.65 6.31 15.19
N LYS A 70 -13.42 6.80 14.22
CA LYS A 70 -14.44 7.82 14.45
C LYS A 70 -15.57 7.30 15.31
N GLU A 71 -16.00 6.06 15.12
CA GLU A 71 -17.01 5.40 15.96
C GLU A 71 -16.54 5.25 17.40
N ALA A 72 -15.28 4.86 17.61
CA ALA A 72 -14.73 4.66 18.95
C ALA A 72 -14.47 5.97 19.72
N THR A 73 -14.02 7.03 19.02
CA THR A 73 -13.51 8.25 19.67
C THR A 73 -14.41 9.48 19.51
N GLY A 74 -15.36 9.45 18.56
CA GLY A 74 -16.14 10.61 18.15
C GLY A 74 -15.35 11.68 17.39
N LYS A 75 -14.07 11.44 17.06
CA LYS A 75 -13.17 12.39 16.41
C LYS A 75 -12.63 11.83 15.09
N LYS A 76 -12.12 12.72 14.24
CA LYS A 76 -11.33 12.31 13.07
C LYS A 76 -9.90 11.98 13.53
N PRO A 77 -9.22 11.00 12.92
CA PRO A 77 -7.82 10.74 13.22
C PRO A 77 -6.95 11.90 12.75
N ALA A 78 -5.92 12.21 13.53
CA ALA A 78 -4.94 13.25 13.25
C ALA A 78 -3.60 12.67 12.77
N SER A 79 -3.39 11.37 12.92
CA SER A 79 -2.22 10.65 12.41
C SER A 79 -2.60 9.23 11.96
N ALA A 80 -1.76 8.64 11.12
CA ALA A 80 -1.83 7.24 10.72
C ALA A 80 -0.44 6.62 10.75
N ARG A 81 -0.31 5.45 11.38
CA ARG A 81 0.90 4.63 11.29
C ARG A 81 0.73 3.69 10.10
N CYS A 82 1.69 3.75 9.19
CA CYS A 82 1.61 3.13 7.88
C CYS A 82 2.87 2.35 7.57
N GLU A 83 2.73 1.35 6.72
CA GLU A 83 3.85 0.75 6.01
C GLU A 83 3.98 1.42 4.65
N ILE A 84 5.22 1.68 4.25
CA ILE A 84 5.54 2.30 2.99
C ILE A 84 6.60 1.49 2.25
N THR A 85 6.60 1.64 0.93
CA THR A 85 7.70 1.25 0.07
C THR A 85 8.26 2.49 -0.63
N TYR A 86 9.55 2.72 -0.47
CA TYR A 86 10.26 3.80 -1.17
C TYR A 86 10.39 3.47 -2.65
N ARG A 87 10.19 4.49 -3.50
CA ARG A 87 10.27 4.38 -4.96
C ARG A 87 11.69 4.63 -5.45
N ASP A 88 12.64 3.89 -4.87
CA ASP A 88 14.05 3.93 -5.23
C ASP A 88 14.50 2.59 -5.83
N GLU A 89 15.78 2.48 -6.20
CA GLU A 89 16.34 1.28 -6.79
C GLU A 89 16.36 0.08 -5.83
N ASN A 90 16.25 0.32 -4.52
CA ASN A 90 16.33 -0.72 -3.49
C ASN A 90 14.94 -1.20 -3.06
N ASN A 91 13.86 -0.54 -3.49
CA ASN A 91 12.48 -0.78 -3.04
C ASN A 91 12.42 -0.92 -1.51
N GLN A 92 13.11 -0.02 -0.80
CA GLN A 92 13.23 -0.14 0.65
C GLN A 92 11.85 -0.05 1.29
N TYR A 93 11.57 -0.98 2.19
CA TYR A 93 10.34 -1.03 2.98
C TYR A 93 10.55 -0.42 4.37
N GLY A 94 9.52 0.23 4.92
CA GLY A 94 9.56 0.68 6.31
C GLY A 94 8.22 1.15 6.86
N GLU A 95 8.13 1.15 8.20
CA GLU A 95 7.02 1.78 8.91
C GLU A 95 7.27 3.28 9.10
N CYS A 96 6.21 4.08 9.02
CA CYS A 96 6.26 5.50 9.27
C CYS A 96 4.98 6.04 9.92
N LEU A 97 5.07 7.26 10.45
CA LEU A 97 3.92 8.02 10.93
C LEU A 97 3.61 9.17 9.98
N ILE A 98 2.35 9.26 9.54
CA ILE A 98 1.84 10.28 8.64
C ILE A 98 0.85 11.17 9.38
N GLY A 99 1.05 12.48 9.35
CA GLY A 99 0.12 13.46 9.91
C GLY A 99 -1.07 13.73 8.97
N LEU A 100 -2.28 13.80 9.51
CA LEU A 100 -3.52 13.98 8.73
C LEU A 100 -4.14 15.39 8.86
N ASN A 101 -3.46 16.31 9.55
CA ASN A 101 -4.01 17.64 9.88
C ASN A 101 -3.55 18.76 8.93
N GLY A 102 -2.79 18.46 7.86
CA GLY A 102 -2.30 19.46 6.90
C GLY A 102 -1.24 20.46 7.42
N GLN A 103 -0.88 20.42 8.71
CA GLN A 103 0.13 21.33 9.29
C GLN A 103 1.55 20.74 9.22
N SER A 104 2.56 21.63 9.13
CA SER A 104 3.97 21.34 8.85
C SER A 104 4.60 20.27 9.76
N LYS A 105 5.62 19.60 9.21
CA LYS A 105 6.50 18.57 9.80
C LYS A 105 7.23 18.96 11.11
N ASP A 106 6.74 19.93 11.87
CA ASP A 106 7.41 20.41 13.10
C ASP A 106 7.22 19.46 14.30
N LYS A 107 6.50 18.34 14.10
CA LYS A 107 6.48 17.21 15.05
C LYS A 107 7.53 16.17 14.65
N GLU A 108 8.47 15.95 15.56
CA GLU A 108 9.48 14.90 15.49
C GLU A 108 8.82 13.53 15.22
N GLY A 109 9.39 12.75 14.30
CA GLY A 109 8.94 11.39 13.97
C GLY A 109 7.91 11.25 12.84
N LEU A 110 7.41 12.35 12.26
CA LEU A 110 6.53 12.30 11.08
C LEU A 110 7.35 12.20 9.78
N LEU A 111 6.97 11.26 8.90
CA LEU A 111 7.53 11.18 7.55
C LEU A 111 6.99 12.32 6.66
N CYS A 112 5.68 12.56 6.71
CA CYS A 112 5.00 13.63 5.99
C CYS A 112 3.66 14.01 6.63
N CYS A 113 3.03 15.07 6.10
CA CYS A 113 1.70 15.49 6.48
C CYS A 113 0.84 15.64 5.22
N VAL A 114 -0.43 15.27 5.33
CA VAL A 114 -1.44 15.38 4.27
C VAL A 114 -2.74 15.96 4.82
N ASP A 115 -3.59 16.42 3.90
CA ASP A 115 -4.90 17.00 4.23
C ASP A 115 -5.95 15.90 4.41
N GLY A 116 -6.00 15.35 5.63
CA GLY A 116 -7.00 14.38 6.05
C GLY A 116 -6.88 13.02 5.34
N ILE A 117 -7.98 12.26 5.43
CA ILE A 117 -8.10 10.89 4.91
C ILE A 117 -7.93 10.84 3.39
N ASP A 118 -8.50 11.79 2.65
CA ASP A 118 -8.35 11.82 1.18
C ASP A 118 -6.90 12.08 0.77
N GLY A 119 -6.17 12.88 1.56
CA GLY A 119 -4.74 13.05 1.40
C GLY A 119 -3.96 11.74 1.61
N LEU A 120 -4.33 10.96 2.63
CA LEU A 120 -3.73 9.64 2.88
C LEU A 120 -4.03 8.64 1.77
N LYS A 121 -5.26 8.60 1.26
CA LYS A 121 -5.64 7.74 0.13
C LYS A 121 -4.81 8.02 -1.12
N LYS A 122 -4.49 9.28 -1.39
CA LYS A 122 -3.60 9.63 -2.50
C LYS A 122 -2.22 9.01 -2.34
N LEU A 123 -1.67 8.96 -1.13
CA LEU A 123 -0.36 8.32 -0.89
C LEU A 123 -0.37 6.80 -1.13
N CYS A 124 -1.55 6.17 -1.22
CA CYS A 124 -1.68 4.76 -1.60
C CYS A 124 -1.61 4.56 -3.12
N LEU A 125 -1.51 5.64 -3.91
CA LEU A 125 -1.50 5.63 -5.37
C LEU A 125 -0.17 6.16 -5.93
N PRO A 126 0.29 5.65 -7.10
CA PRO A 126 1.54 6.10 -7.74
C PRO A 126 1.62 7.58 -8.03
N GLU A 127 0.50 8.22 -8.34
CA GLU A 127 0.43 9.65 -8.65
C GLU A 127 0.42 10.53 -7.40
N GLY A 128 0.16 9.98 -6.22
CA GLY A 128 0.04 10.78 -5.00
C GLY A 128 1.38 11.15 -4.37
N ASN A 129 2.43 10.37 -4.63
CA ASN A 129 3.77 10.68 -4.15
C ASN A 129 4.86 10.02 -5.04
N LYS A 130 5.93 10.78 -5.30
CA LYS A 130 7.03 10.36 -6.16
C LYS A 130 8.13 9.58 -5.41
N ASP A 131 8.20 9.72 -4.08
CA ASP A 131 9.29 9.21 -3.25
C ASP A 131 8.93 7.89 -2.57
N PHE A 132 7.65 7.66 -2.23
CA PHE A 132 7.17 6.42 -1.63
C PHE A 132 5.68 6.17 -1.94
N ILE A 133 5.22 4.93 -1.74
CA ILE A 133 3.80 4.55 -1.72
C ILE A 133 3.47 3.97 -0.34
N VAL A 134 2.29 4.30 0.18
CA VAL A 134 1.70 3.61 1.34
C VAL A 134 1.13 2.27 0.89
N THR A 135 1.70 1.19 1.41
CA THR A 135 1.32 -0.19 1.05
C THR A 135 0.43 -0.85 2.10
N TRP A 136 0.39 -0.33 3.33
CA TRP A 136 -0.49 -0.83 4.39
C TRP A 136 -0.76 0.23 5.48
N ILE A 137 -1.88 0.09 6.19
CA ILE A 137 -2.22 0.93 7.35
C ILE A 137 -2.27 0.07 8.60
N ILE A 138 -1.40 0.38 9.57
CA ILE A 138 -1.31 -0.36 10.83
C ILE A 138 -2.39 0.13 11.80
N GLU A 139 -2.47 1.45 12.03
CA GLU A 139 -3.45 2.05 12.94
C GLU A 139 -3.66 3.55 12.70
N MET A 140 -4.79 4.07 13.23
CA MET A 140 -5.15 5.49 13.20
C MET A 140 -5.02 6.10 14.61
N GLY A 141 -4.53 7.34 14.68
CA GLY A 141 -4.16 8.01 15.94
C GLY A 141 -4.64 9.46 16.05
N SER A 142 -4.47 10.04 17.24
CA SER A 142 -4.65 11.48 17.54
C SER A 142 -3.33 12.25 17.51
#